data_AF-A0A8W8K2P6-F1
#
_entry.id   AF-A0A8W8K2P6-F1
#
_cell.length_a   1.000
_cell.length_b   1.000
_cell.length_c   1.000
_cell.angle_alpha   90.00
_cell.angle_beta   90.00
_cell.angle_gamma   90.00
#
_symmetry.space_group_name_H-M   'P 1'
#
loop_
_entity.id
_entity.type
_entity.pdbx_description
1 polymer ?
#
loop_
_entity_poly.entity_id
_entity_poly.type
_entity_poly.pdbx_seq_one_letter_code
_entity_poly.pdbx_strand_id
1 'polypeptide(L)' 'SYGGKDLYENQWKFCEMEEEDEEDRWIFCPYKPGSYSWVISRKIPNYLPKGTYKATARLTNENEDVILCGFAEFVL' A
#
# COMPACT_ATOMS: atom_id res chain seq x y z
N SER A 1 -7.89 1.91 -10.64
CA SER A 1 -8.98 1.81 -11.62
C SER A 1 -9.32 0.35 -11.93
N TYR A 2 -10.56 0.10 -12.36
CA TYR A 2 -11.04 -1.20 -12.86
C TYR A 2 -11.76 -0.96 -14.19
N GLY A 3 -11.37 -1.69 -15.23
CA GLY A 3 -11.95 -1.51 -16.57
C GLY A 3 -11.82 -0.08 -17.11
N GLY A 4 -10.75 0.64 -16.75
CA GLY A 4 -10.52 2.03 -17.15
C GLY A 4 -11.29 3.10 -16.35
N LYS A 5 -12.11 2.71 -15.37
CA LYS A 5 -12.78 3.64 -14.44
C LYS A 5 -12.03 3.72 -13.12
N ASP A 6 -11.81 4.93 -12.62
CA ASP A 6 -11.28 5.11 -11.27
C ASP A 6 -12.30 4.64 -10.24
N LEU A 7 -11.84 3.84 -9.27
CA LEU A 7 -12.71 3.22 -8.26
C LEU A 7 -12.80 4.11 -7.02
N TYR A 8 -11.64 4.44 -6.45
CA TYR A 8 -11.50 5.27 -5.26
C TYR A 8 -10.07 5.79 -5.20
N GLU A 9 -9.90 6.95 -4.56
CA GLU A 9 -8.63 7.44 -4.04
C GLU A 9 -8.74 7.44 -2.52
N ASN A 10 -7.77 6.82 -1.86
CA ASN A 10 -7.73 6.74 -0.40
C ASN A 10 -6.42 7.33 0.09
N GLN A 11 -6.48 7.97 1.26
CA GLN A 11 -5.33 8.50 1.96
C GLN A 11 -5.26 7.85 3.34
N TRP A 12 -4.08 7.34 3.68
CA TRP A 12 -3.81 6.75 4.98
C TRP A 12 -2.56 7.37 5.57
N LYS A 13 -2.50 7.43 6.90
CA LYS A 13 -1.27 7.77 7.61
C LYS A 13 -0.42 6.52 7.73
N PHE A 14 0.68 6.46 6.99
CA PHE A 14 1.52 5.26 6.88
C PHE A 14 1.93 4.67 8.24
N CYS A 15 2.38 5.50 9.19
CA CYS A 15 2.79 5.04 10.52
C CYS A 15 1.64 4.59 11.44
N GLU A 16 0.38 4.80 11.04
CA GLU A 16 -0.83 4.40 11.77
C GLU A 16 -1.62 3.31 11.00
N MET A 17 -1.05 2.73 9.93
CA MET A 17 -1.76 1.76 9.08
C MET A 17 -1.87 0.34 9.67
N GLU A 18 -1.14 0.02 10.74
CA GLU A 18 -1.18 -1.30 11.36
C GLU A 18 -2.18 -1.34 12.52
N GLU A 19 -3.08 -2.33 12.47
CA GLU A 19 -3.94 -2.70 13.60
C GLU A 19 -3.14 -3.55 14.61
N GLU A 20 -3.55 -3.49 15.88
CA GLU A 20 -2.86 -3.84 17.14
C GLU A 20 -2.22 -5.25 17.28
N ASP A 21 -2.25 -6.11 16.26
CA ASP A 21 -1.63 -7.44 16.31
C ASP A 21 -0.11 -7.35 16.01
N GLU A 22 0.69 -7.26 17.08
CA GLU A 22 2.15 -7.03 17.07
C GLU A 22 2.98 -8.08 16.30
N GLU A 23 2.41 -9.24 15.94
CA GLU A 23 3.15 -10.35 15.33
C GLU A 23 3.49 -10.13 13.83
N ASP A 24 2.80 -9.23 13.13
CA ASP A 24 2.95 -8.98 11.68
C ASP A 24 3.38 -7.54 11.33
N ARG A 25 4.02 -6.84 12.28
CA ARG A 25 4.49 -5.46 12.09
C ARG A 25 5.61 -5.36 11.03
N TRP A 26 5.34 -4.63 9.96
CA TRP A 26 6.25 -4.32 8.85
C TRP A 26 6.53 -2.81 8.71
N ILE A 27 5.76 -1.97 9.41
CA ILE A 27 5.95 -0.51 9.46
C ILE A 27 6.72 -0.12 10.72
N PHE A 28 7.99 0.26 10.53
CA PHE A 28 8.93 0.58 11.61
C PHE A 28 9.22 2.09 11.68
N CYS A 29 8.19 2.90 11.94
CA CYS A 29 8.40 4.32 12.20
C CYS A 29 9.01 4.56 13.60
N PRO A 30 10.04 5.43 13.75
CA PRO A 30 10.74 6.16 12.70
C PRO A 30 11.77 5.29 11.95
N TYR A 31 11.81 5.42 10.63
CA TYR A 31 12.83 4.78 9.80
C TYR A 31 14.16 5.52 9.92
N LYS A 32 15.25 4.78 10.15
CA LYS A 32 16.61 5.30 10.08
C LYS A 32 17.13 5.13 8.65
N PRO A 33 18.11 5.93 8.20
CA PRO A 33 18.76 5.68 6.92
C PRO A 33 19.37 4.27 6.88
N GLY A 34 19.01 3.47 5.89
CA GLY A 34 19.47 2.09 5.77
C GLY A 34 18.64 1.27 4.78
N SER A 35 19.04 0.01 4.61
CA SER A 35 18.30 -0.95 3.79
C SER A 35 17.38 -1.77 4.66
N TYR A 36 16.13 -1.89 4.23
CA TYR A 36 15.09 -2.68 4.89
C TYR A 36 14.54 -3.70 3.89
N SER A 37 14.24 -4.90 4.38
CA SER A 37 13.62 -5.96 3.59
C SER A 37 12.61 -6.68 4.45
N TRP A 38 11.42 -6.91 3.89
CA TRP A 38 10.33 -7.61 4.54
C TRP A 38 9.50 -8.33 3.48
N VAL A 39 8.75 -9.35 3.91
CA VAL A 39 7.81 -10.08 3.08
C VAL A 39 6.50 -10.15 3.84
N ILE A 40 5.41 -9.69 3.22
CA ILE A 40 4.08 -9.72 3.82
C ILE A 40 3.18 -10.54 2.90
N SER A 41 2.48 -11.50 3.47
CA SER A 41 1.43 -12.23 2.77
C SER A 41 0.07 -11.65 3.15
N ARG A 42 -0.67 -11.12 2.16
CA ARG A 42 -2.06 -10.69 2.35
C ARG A 42 -2.95 -11.46 1.38
N LYS A 43 -4.10 -11.91 1.86
CA LYS A 43 -5.11 -12.59 1.02
C LYS A 43 -5.88 -11.55 0.22
N ILE A 44 -6.05 -11.81 -1.06
CA ILE A 44 -6.94 -11.00 -1.91
C ILE A 44 -8.39 -11.41 -1.61
N PRO A 45 -9.30 -10.47 -1.30
CA PRO A 45 -10.68 -10.82 -0.99
C PRO A 45 -11.43 -11.42 -2.21
N ASN A 46 -12.16 -12.52 -1.98
CA ASN A 46 -12.84 -13.28 -3.04
C ASN A 46 -14.07 -12.58 -3.64
N TYR A 47 -14.57 -11.51 -3.01
CA TYR A 47 -15.72 -10.76 -3.52
C TYR A 47 -15.36 -9.75 -4.63
N LEU A 48 -14.06 -9.56 -4.90
CA LEU A 48 -13.61 -8.68 -5.97
C LEU A 48 -13.98 -9.29 -7.34
N PRO A 49 -14.63 -8.53 -8.24
CA PRO A 49 -14.92 -8.99 -9.59
C PRO A 49 -13.68 -9.43 -10.36
N LYS A 50 -13.85 -10.33 -11.33
CA LYS A 50 -12.76 -10.69 -12.26
C LYS A 50 -12.47 -9.54 -13.21
N GLY A 51 -11.19 -9.34 -13.54
CA GLY A 51 -10.76 -8.34 -14.52
C GLY A 51 -9.43 -7.68 -14.18
N THR A 52 -9.09 -6.66 -14.97
CA THR A 52 -7.82 -5.93 -14.82
C THR A 52 -7.95 -4.77 -13.84
N TYR A 53 -7.07 -4.77 -12.86
CA TYR A 53 -6.94 -3.75 -11.83
C TYR A 53 -5.61 -3.01 -12.01
N LYS A 54 -5.67 -1.68 -11.89
CA LYS A 54 -4.50 -0.82 -11.83
C LYS A 54 -4.51 0.00 -10.55
N ALA A 55 -3.39 0.06 -9.87
CA ALA A 55 -3.22 0.84 -8.66
C ALA A 55 -1.94 1.68 -8.74
N THR A 56 -2.02 2.90 -8.23
CA THR A 56 -0.90 3.79 -7.99
C THR A 56 -0.89 4.17 -6.52
N ALA A 57 0.27 4.07 -5.89
CA ALA A 57 0.47 4.49 -4.51
C ALA A 57 1.55 5.57 -4.44
N ARG A 58 1.34 6.59 -3.62
CA ARG A 58 2.32 7.62 -3.30
C ARG A 58 2.50 7.67 -1.80
N LEU A 59 3.74 7.61 -1.35
CA LEU A 59 4.12 7.80 0.05
C LEU A 59 4.85 9.14 0.16
N THR A 60 4.40 9.98 1.08
CA THR A 60 5.02 11.28 1.36
C THR A 60 5.51 11.35 2.81
N ASN A 61 6.46 12.25 3.08
CA ASN A 61 6.81 12.64 4.45
C ASN A 61 5.82 13.69 4.99
N GLU A 62 6.08 14.18 6.20
CA GLU A 62 5.27 15.22 6.85
C GLU A 62 5.29 16.59 6.14
N ASN A 63 6.27 16.83 5.26
CA ASN A 63 6.39 18.05 4.45
C ASN A 63 5.79 17.89 3.05
N GLU A 64 5.05 16.80 2.79
CA GLU A 64 4.50 16.43 1.48
C GLU A 64 5.55 16.07 0.40
N ASP A 65 6.82 15.89 0.78
CA ASP A 65 7.83 15.41 -0.15
C ASP A 65 7.57 13.94 -0.49
N VAL A 66 7.57 13.61 -1.77
CA VAL A 66 7.38 12.23 -2.24
C VAL A 66 8.59 11.38 -1.90
N ILE A 67 8.40 10.37 -1.05
CA ILE A 67 9.40 9.37 -0.66
C ILE A 67 9.39 8.20 -1.65
N LEU A 68 8.20 7.72 -2.00
CA LEU A 68 8.04 6.53 -2.84
C LEU A 68 6.80 6.64 -3.73
N CYS A 69 6.93 6.16 -4.97
CA CYS A 69 5.83 5.96 -5.91
C CYS A 69 5.80 4.48 -6.32
N GLY A 70 4.65 3.83 -6.17
CA GLY A 70 4.41 2.46 -6.59
C GLY A 70 3.34 2.39 -7.67
N PHE A 71 3.51 1.45 -8.60
CA PHE A 71 2.49 1.10 -9.58
C PHE A 71 2.29 -0.42 -9.56
N ALA A 72 1.03 -0.84 -9.66
CA ALA A 72 0.67 -2.25 -9.78
C ALA A 72 -0.42 -2.42 -10.84
N GLU A 73 -0.27 -3.46 -11.65
CA GLU A 73 -1.29 -3.95 -12.57
C GLU A 73 -1.45 -5.46 -12.35
N PHE A 74 -2.67 -5.92 -12.13
CA PHE A 74 -2.95 -7.34 -11.90
C PHE A 74 -4.30 -7.74 -12.50
N VAL A 75 -4.45 -9.05 -12.76
CA VAL A 75 -5.67 -9.65 -13.31
C VAL A 75 -6.18 -10.68 -12.31
N LEU A 76 -7.45 -10.53 -11.91
CA LEU A 76 -8.20 -11.49 -11.07
C LEU A 76 -9.09 -12.40 -11.91
#